data_AF-X1KIQ3-F1
#
_entry.id   AF-X1KIQ3-F1
#
_cell.length_a   1.000
_cell.length_b   1.000
_cell.length_c   1.000
_cell.angle_alpha   90.00
_cell.angle_beta   90.00
_cell.angle_gamma   90.00
#
_symmetry.space_group_name_H-M   'P 1'
#
loop_
_entity.id
_entity.type
_entity.pdbx_description
1 polymer ?
#
loop_
_entity_poly.entity_id
_entity_poly.type
_entity_poly.pdbx_seq_one_letter_code
_entity_poly.pdbx_strand_id
1 'polypeptide(L)'
;MMYDEDAVAVFNIAGPLGLGINQAVQEIATAQGLTQGPPFWIGVDANQDWINPGFVISSMIKRVDYGVIRATELVRKGLFRDAIEESPTGMLLGIGTEVAGIPMEGISVSTLADLDEFIEMGLAAEERTGESVLPMSPDQIRSTAAALRAAQPDWIWTAVGELKDKIRAGDPIADLDGDGELETVPAATTQDAVDSWRAIFG
;
A
#
# COMPACT_ATOMS: atom_id res chain seq x y z
N MET A 1 -20.00 -7.82 10.61
CA MET A 1 -18.89 -7.07 9.97
C MET A 1 -17.64 -7.31 10.81
N MET A 2 -16.41 -7.25 10.26
CA MET A 2 -15.19 -7.57 11.04
C MET A 2 -15.07 -6.76 12.34
N TYR A 3 -15.48 -5.48 12.34
CA TYR A 3 -15.50 -4.64 13.53
C TYR A 3 -16.52 -5.07 14.60
N ASP A 4 -17.59 -5.79 14.22
CA ASP A 4 -18.54 -6.39 15.17
C ASP A 4 -17.94 -7.61 15.89
N GLU A 5 -16.85 -8.17 15.34
CA GLU A 5 -16.07 -9.28 15.88
C GLU A 5 -14.76 -8.79 16.53
N ASP A 6 -14.77 -7.54 17.04
CA ASP A 6 -13.66 -6.91 17.77
C ASP A 6 -12.37 -6.70 16.97
N ALA A 7 -12.43 -6.72 15.63
CA ALA A 7 -11.28 -6.34 14.81
C ALA A 7 -10.89 -4.88 15.10
N VAL A 8 -9.62 -4.64 15.44
CA VAL A 8 -9.11 -3.29 15.72
C VAL A 8 -8.68 -2.57 14.45
N ALA A 9 -8.30 -3.31 13.41
CA ALA A 9 -7.91 -2.79 12.11
C ALA A 9 -8.39 -3.73 11.00
N VAL A 10 -8.75 -3.18 9.84
CA VAL A 10 -9.07 -3.95 8.63
C VAL A 10 -8.26 -3.42 7.45
N PHE A 11 -7.49 -4.30 6.83
CA PHE A 11 -6.78 -4.02 5.59
C PHE A 11 -7.68 -4.26 4.38
N ASN A 12 -7.93 -3.20 3.62
CA ASN A 12 -8.73 -3.25 2.42
C ASN A 12 -7.93 -3.76 1.23
N ILE A 13 -8.41 -4.81 0.55
CA ILE A 13 -7.87 -5.26 -0.75
C ILE A 13 -9.05 -5.46 -1.72
N ALA A 14 -9.92 -4.45 -1.83
CA ALA A 14 -11.19 -4.56 -2.56
C ALA A 14 -11.47 -3.36 -3.48
N GLY A 15 -10.46 -2.56 -3.83
CA GLY A 15 -10.62 -1.38 -4.68
C GLY A 15 -11.74 -0.46 -4.18
N PRO A 16 -12.67 -0.01 -5.05
CA PRO A 16 -13.79 0.86 -4.64
C PRO A 16 -14.73 0.26 -3.60
N LEU A 17 -14.90 -1.08 -3.56
CA LEU A 17 -15.74 -1.72 -2.54
C LEU A 17 -15.17 -1.53 -1.13
N GLY A 18 -13.86 -1.33 -1.03
CA GLY A 18 -13.16 -1.02 0.21
C GLY A 18 -13.61 0.27 0.89
N LEU A 19 -14.20 1.21 0.15
CA LEU A 19 -14.74 2.45 0.72
C LEU A 19 -15.89 2.17 1.71
N GLY A 20 -16.60 1.05 1.55
CA GLY A 20 -17.61 0.61 2.53
C GLY A 20 -17.01 0.26 3.90
N ILE A 21 -15.76 -0.21 3.94
CA ILE A 21 -15.04 -0.46 5.20
C ILE A 21 -14.73 0.87 5.89
N ASN A 22 -14.24 1.86 5.14
CA ASN A 22 -14.00 3.20 5.68
C ASN A 22 -15.30 3.87 6.16
N GLN A 23 -16.41 3.70 5.42
CA GLN A 23 -17.71 4.18 5.85
C GLN A 23 -18.13 3.55 7.18
N ALA A 24 -17.96 2.24 7.35
CA ALA A 24 -18.25 1.58 8.61
C ALA A 24 -17.43 2.11 9.78
N VAL A 25 -16.13 2.35 9.56
CA VAL A 25 -15.26 3.01 10.55
C VAL A 25 -15.82 4.38 10.94
N GLN A 26 -16.26 5.18 9.97
CA GLN A 26 -16.84 6.51 10.22
C GLN A 26 -18.16 6.44 10.99
N GLU A 27 -19.02 5.45 10.70
CA GLU A 27 -20.27 5.20 11.41
C GLU A 27 -20.00 4.82 12.88
N ILE A 28 -19.05 3.93 13.13
CA ILE A 28 -18.62 3.54 14.48
C ILE A 28 -18.03 4.74 15.22
N ALA A 29 -17.11 5.47 14.59
CA ALA A 29 -16.47 6.64 15.17
C ALA A 29 -17.51 7.70 15.57
N THR A 30 -18.48 7.96 14.69
CA THR A 30 -19.56 8.91 14.97
C THR A 30 -20.43 8.45 16.13
N ALA A 31 -20.84 7.18 16.14
CA ALA A 31 -21.66 6.61 17.21
C ALA A 31 -20.96 6.65 18.58
N GLN A 32 -19.64 6.52 18.60
CA GLN A 32 -18.82 6.52 19.82
C GLN A 32 -18.22 7.89 20.16
N GLY A 33 -18.42 8.92 19.32
CA GLY A 33 -17.84 10.25 19.52
C GLY A 33 -16.32 10.27 19.40
N LEU A 34 -15.73 9.36 18.63
CA LEU A 34 -14.31 9.29 18.37
C LEU A 34 -13.91 10.28 17.28
N THR A 35 -12.74 10.89 17.44
CA THR A 35 -12.12 11.76 16.43
C THR A 35 -10.84 11.17 15.83
N GLN A 36 -10.26 10.18 16.51
CA GLN A 36 -9.11 9.40 16.10
C GLN A 36 -9.00 8.13 16.94
N GLY A 37 -8.18 7.18 16.50
CA GLY A 37 -7.96 5.91 17.20
C GLY A 37 -8.76 4.76 16.57
N PRO A 38 -8.77 3.58 17.18
CA PRO A 38 -9.46 2.43 16.61
C PRO A 38 -10.99 2.64 16.60
N PRO A 39 -11.72 2.01 15.66
CA PRO A 39 -11.24 1.05 14.67
C PRO A 39 -10.44 1.70 13.53
N PHE A 40 -9.41 1.01 13.07
CA PHE A 40 -8.57 1.46 11.96
C PHE A 40 -8.98 0.85 10.62
N TRP A 41 -8.77 1.62 9.58
CA TRP A 41 -8.75 1.16 8.20
C TRP A 41 -7.31 1.26 7.67
N ILE A 42 -6.87 0.27 6.89
CA ILE A 42 -5.62 0.33 6.14
C ILE A 42 -5.97 0.40 4.66
N GLY A 43 -5.55 1.48 4.01
CA GLY A 43 -5.81 1.74 2.60
C GLY A 43 -4.98 0.85 1.67
N VAL A 44 -5.29 0.90 0.37
CA VAL A 44 -4.59 0.14 -0.68
C VAL A 44 -4.50 0.91 -1.98
N ASP A 45 -3.54 0.52 -2.81
CA ASP A 45 -3.20 1.04 -4.14
C ASP A 45 -2.66 2.47 -4.14
N ALA A 46 -3.37 3.38 -3.49
CA ALA A 46 -3.02 4.79 -3.32
C ALA A 46 -2.71 5.12 -1.85
N ASN A 47 -2.17 6.32 -1.60
CA ASN A 47 -2.23 6.86 -0.26
C ASN A 47 -3.67 7.34 0.02
N GLN A 48 -4.38 6.59 0.86
CA GLN A 48 -5.76 6.85 1.23
C GLN A 48 -5.87 7.47 2.63
N ASP A 49 -4.75 7.87 3.23
CA ASP A 49 -4.70 8.39 4.59
C ASP A 49 -5.50 9.69 4.72
N TRP A 50 -5.65 10.43 3.62
CA TRP A 50 -6.43 11.67 3.56
C TRP A 50 -7.95 11.47 3.66
N ILE A 51 -8.47 10.27 3.38
CA ILE A 51 -9.92 10.02 3.30
C ILE A 51 -10.58 10.13 4.68
N ASN A 52 -9.92 9.58 5.70
CA ASN A 52 -10.38 9.63 7.09
C ASN A 52 -9.18 9.70 8.06
N PRO A 53 -8.46 10.84 8.13
CA PRO A 53 -7.10 10.91 8.71
C PRO A 53 -6.96 10.48 10.17
N GLY A 54 -8.05 10.49 10.94
CA GLY A 54 -8.05 10.01 12.33
C GLY A 54 -8.15 8.48 12.47
N PHE A 55 -8.48 7.78 11.39
CA PHE A 55 -8.80 6.36 11.41
C PHE A 55 -8.12 5.55 10.29
N VAL A 56 -7.49 6.20 9.31
CA VAL A 56 -6.60 5.53 8.34
C VAL A 56 -5.17 5.55 8.88
N ILE A 57 -4.72 4.42 9.43
CA ILE A 57 -3.41 4.35 10.09
C ILE A 57 -2.23 4.39 9.10
N SER A 58 -2.42 3.79 7.93
CA SER A 58 -1.51 3.80 6.78
C SER A 58 -2.23 3.23 5.56
N SER A 59 -1.58 3.26 4.41
CA SER A 59 -2.03 2.65 3.18
C SER A 59 -0.93 1.80 2.56
N MET A 60 -1.28 0.63 2.04
CA MET A 60 -0.38 -0.18 1.22
C MET A 60 -0.41 0.35 -0.21
N ILE A 61 0.58 1.18 -0.56
CA ILE A 61 0.68 1.82 -1.86
C ILE A 61 1.13 0.79 -2.89
N LYS A 62 0.47 0.84 -4.06
CA LYS A 62 0.87 0.16 -5.29
C LYS A 62 0.90 1.16 -6.43
N ARG A 63 2.10 1.60 -6.81
CA ARG A 63 2.37 2.55 -7.89
C ARG A 63 2.12 1.95 -9.27
N VAL A 64 0.89 1.54 -9.55
CA VAL A 64 0.46 1.07 -10.89
C VAL A 64 0.74 2.14 -11.94
N ASP A 65 0.61 3.42 -11.57
CA ASP A 65 1.02 4.57 -12.36
C ASP A 65 2.50 4.48 -12.79
N TYR A 66 3.41 4.14 -11.87
CA TYR A 66 4.82 3.90 -12.20
C TYR A 66 4.98 2.66 -13.08
N GLY A 67 4.27 1.56 -12.80
CA GLY A 67 4.28 0.38 -13.67
C GLY A 67 3.95 0.71 -15.13
N VAL A 68 2.93 1.53 -15.37
CA VAL A 68 2.55 2.01 -16.72
C VAL A 68 3.64 2.88 -17.34
N ILE A 69 4.23 3.81 -16.57
CA ILE A 69 5.31 4.67 -17.03
C ILE A 69 6.55 3.84 -17.41
N ARG A 70 6.94 2.86 -16.58
CA ARG A 70 8.11 2.00 -16.82
C ARG A 70 7.93 1.07 -18.00
N ALA A 71 6.76 0.46 -18.16
CA ALA A 71 6.45 -0.33 -19.35
C ALA A 71 6.53 0.52 -20.63
N THR A 72 6.01 1.75 -20.59
CA THR A 72 6.12 2.71 -21.71
C THR A 72 7.57 3.08 -21.99
N GLU A 73 8.38 3.30 -20.96
CA GLU A 73 9.81 3.59 -21.06
C GLU A 73 10.56 2.44 -21.76
N LEU A 74 10.30 1.19 -21.39
CA LEU A 74 10.89 0.00 -22.02
C LEU A 74 10.54 -0.08 -23.52
N VAL A 75 9.29 0.20 -23.89
CA VAL A 75 8.87 0.23 -25.30
C VAL A 75 9.62 1.32 -26.07
N ARG A 76 9.72 2.53 -25.50
CA ARG A 76 10.43 3.66 -26.14
C ARG A 76 11.92 3.41 -26.31
N LYS A 77 12.52 2.63 -25.40
CA LYS A 77 13.94 2.23 -25.46
C LYS A 77 14.18 1.00 -26.33
N GLY A 78 13.13 0.33 -26.82
CA GLY A 78 13.25 -0.91 -27.59
C GLY A 78 13.60 -2.14 -26.74
N LEU A 79 13.50 -2.05 -25.42
CA LEU A 79 13.89 -3.10 -24.47
C LEU A 79 12.73 -3.99 -24.02
N PHE A 80 11.49 -3.64 -24.40
CA PHE A 80 10.30 -4.30 -23.86
C PHE A 80 10.24 -5.81 -24.17
N ARG A 81 10.63 -6.23 -25.37
CA ARG A 81 10.58 -7.66 -25.75
C ARG A 81 11.61 -8.45 -24.97
N ASP A 82 12.84 -7.95 -24.91
CA ASP A 82 13.94 -8.55 -24.15
C ASP A 82 13.56 -8.69 -22.66
N ALA A 83 12.97 -7.64 -22.08
CA ALA A 83 12.49 -7.67 -20.69
C ALA A 83 11.42 -8.75 -20.43
N ILE A 84 10.52 -9.00 -21.39
CA ILE A 84 9.51 -10.06 -21.29
C ILE A 84 10.13 -11.45 -21.46
N GLU A 85 11.11 -11.60 -22.35
CA GLU A 85 11.83 -12.87 -22.53
C GLU A 85 12.67 -13.23 -21.28
N GLU A 86 13.27 -12.23 -20.63
CA GLU A 86 14.01 -12.38 -19.37
C GLU A 86 13.09 -12.64 -18.16
N SER A 87 11.84 -12.19 -18.22
CA SER A 87 10.84 -12.30 -17.13
C SER A 87 9.55 -13.00 -17.60
N PRO A 88 9.60 -14.31 -17.91
CA PRO A 88 8.49 -15.01 -18.56
C PRO A 88 7.22 -15.11 -17.71
N THR A 89 7.32 -14.98 -16.38
CA THR A 89 6.18 -14.95 -15.47
C THR A 89 5.62 -13.53 -15.24
N GLY A 90 6.24 -12.51 -15.85
CA GLY A 90 5.86 -11.11 -15.74
C GLY A 90 6.93 -10.25 -15.07
N MET A 91 6.86 -8.94 -15.32
CA MET A 91 7.72 -7.95 -14.66
C MET A 91 7.19 -7.64 -13.27
N LEU A 92 8.06 -7.73 -12.26
CA LEU A 92 7.68 -7.49 -10.87
C LEU A 92 7.86 -6.01 -10.49
N LEU A 93 6.76 -5.38 -10.10
CA LEU A 93 6.76 -4.08 -9.41
C LEU A 93 6.76 -4.34 -7.90
N GLY A 94 7.91 -4.20 -7.25
CA GLY A 94 8.13 -4.63 -5.86
C GLY A 94 9.05 -3.70 -5.08
N ILE A 95 9.67 -4.21 -4.02
CA ILE A 95 10.70 -3.51 -3.25
C ILE A 95 12.06 -4.02 -3.72
N GLY A 96 12.95 -3.13 -4.15
CA GLY A 96 14.29 -3.50 -4.62
C GLY A 96 14.34 -4.24 -5.95
N THR A 97 13.24 -4.23 -6.72
CA THR A 97 13.14 -4.94 -8.00
C THR A 97 13.64 -4.08 -9.17
N GLU A 98 14.20 -4.74 -10.19
CA GLU A 98 14.75 -4.12 -11.39
C GLU A 98 14.36 -4.93 -12.63
N VAL A 99 14.13 -4.25 -13.75
CA VAL A 99 13.91 -4.88 -15.06
C VAL A 99 14.76 -4.16 -16.11
N ALA A 100 15.62 -4.90 -16.82
CA ALA A 100 16.50 -4.36 -17.86
C ALA A 100 17.32 -3.13 -17.40
N GLY A 101 17.87 -3.15 -16.18
CA GLY A 101 18.65 -2.02 -15.64
C GLY A 101 17.79 -0.84 -15.16
N ILE A 102 16.46 -0.97 -15.15
CA ILE A 102 15.53 0.08 -14.75
C ILE A 102 14.90 -0.32 -13.41
N PRO A 103 15.03 0.51 -12.35
CA PRO A 103 14.34 0.27 -11.09
C PRO A 103 12.83 0.13 -11.31
N MET A 104 12.28 -0.98 -10.85
CA MET A 104 10.88 -1.36 -10.97
C MET A 104 10.24 -1.37 -9.57
N GLU A 105 10.39 -0.28 -8.83
CA GLU A 105 9.87 -0.16 -7.47
C GLU A 105 8.48 0.50 -7.45
N GLY A 106 7.58 -0.04 -6.63
CA GLY A 106 6.24 0.55 -6.52
C GLY A 106 5.34 -0.01 -5.44
N ILE A 107 5.83 -0.86 -4.54
CA ILE A 107 5.09 -1.33 -3.37
C ILE A 107 5.70 -0.69 -2.12
N SER A 108 4.88 -0.07 -1.27
CA SER A 108 5.34 0.52 -0.01
C SER A 108 4.21 0.72 0.99
N VAL A 109 4.57 0.93 2.26
CA VAL A 109 3.67 1.53 3.25
C VAL A 109 3.69 3.05 3.06
N SER A 110 2.54 3.71 3.12
CA SER A 110 2.44 5.16 2.92
C SER A 110 3.30 5.95 3.92
N THR A 111 3.97 6.99 3.43
CA THR A 111 4.66 8.01 4.22
C THR A 111 3.85 9.31 4.27
N LEU A 112 4.26 10.25 5.14
CA LEU A 112 3.67 11.60 5.11
C LEU A 112 4.03 12.37 3.83
N ALA A 113 5.16 12.06 3.19
CA ALA A 113 5.51 12.65 1.90
C ALA A 113 4.60 12.11 0.78
N ASP A 114 4.26 10.82 0.81
CA ASP A 114 3.25 10.27 -0.09
C ASP A 114 1.89 10.92 0.17
N LEU A 115 1.57 11.26 1.43
CA LEU A 115 0.30 11.92 1.76
C LEU A 115 0.27 13.34 1.17
N ASP A 116 1.38 14.06 1.23
CA ASP A 116 1.53 15.39 0.61
C ASP A 116 1.22 15.32 -0.90
N GLU A 117 1.71 14.29 -1.63
CA GLU A 117 1.41 14.06 -3.06
C GLU A 117 -0.11 13.92 -3.30
N PHE A 118 -0.82 13.13 -2.50
CA PHE A 118 -2.26 12.90 -2.68
C PHE A 118 -3.14 14.08 -2.24
N ILE A 119 -2.69 14.87 -1.26
CA ILE A 119 -3.33 16.13 -0.91
C ILE A 119 -3.23 17.11 -2.08
N GLU A 120 -2.05 17.23 -2.71
CA GLU A 120 -1.86 18.08 -3.89
C GLU A 120 -2.75 17.64 -5.06
N MET A 121 -2.88 16.33 -5.29
CA MET A 121 -3.81 15.80 -6.29
C MET A 121 -5.27 16.17 -5.97
N GLY A 122 -5.66 16.10 -4.70
CA GLY A 122 -6.97 16.53 -4.22
C GLY A 122 -7.24 18.00 -4.52
N LEU A 123 -6.33 18.90 -4.14
CA LEU A 123 -6.43 20.33 -4.42
C LEU A 123 -6.53 20.62 -5.94
N ALA A 124 -5.73 19.95 -6.75
CA ALA A 124 -5.79 20.09 -8.21
C ALA A 124 -7.12 19.59 -8.79
N ALA A 125 -7.74 18.57 -8.18
CA ALA A 125 -9.07 18.10 -8.56
C ALA A 125 -10.14 19.12 -8.17
N GLU A 126 -10.09 19.69 -6.97
CA GLU A 126 -11.01 20.74 -6.52
C GLU A 126 -10.94 21.97 -7.42
N GLU A 127 -9.74 22.42 -7.80
CA GLU A 127 -9.54 23.54 -8.73
C GLU A 127 -10.17 23.28 -10.11
N ARG A 128 -10.01 22.06 -10.64
CA ARG A 128 -10.48 21.69 -11.98
C ARG A 128 -11.97 21.45 -12.05
N THR A 129 -12.56 20.93 -10.98
CA THR A 129 -13.97 20.49 -10.95
C THR A 129 -14.88 21.50 -10.27
N GLY A 130 -14.36 22.32 -9.36
CA GLY A 130 -15.14 23.16 -8.47
C GLY A 130 -15.87 22.40 -7.36
N GLU A 131 -15.63 21.09 -7.23
CA GLU A 131 -16.22 20.23 -6.20
C GLU A 131 -15.21 20.00 -5.08
N SER A 132 -15.69 19.93 -3.83
CA SER A 132 -14.82 19.59 -2.70
C SER A 132 -14.53 18.10 -2.69
N VAL A 133 -13.24 17.76 -2.59
CA VAL A 133 -12.71 16.40 -2.57
C VAL A 133 -12.09 16.11 -1.21
N LEU A 134 -11.32 17.04 -0.65
CA LEU A 134 -10.63 16.86 0.62
C LEU A 134 -11.62 17.00 1.79
N PRO A 135 -11.59 16.10 2.80
CA PRO A 135 -12.57 16.14 3.90
C PRO A 135 -12.31 17.26 4.91
N MET A 136 -11.12 17.86 4.89
CA MET A 136 -10.70 18.97 5.74
C MET A 136 -9.51 19.69 5.08
N SER A 137 -8.97 20.74 5.71
CA SER A 137 -7.84 21.46 5.10
C SER A 137 -6.59 20.57 4.99
N PRO A 138 -5.70 20.82 4.01
CA PRO A 138 -4.40 20.14 3.86
C PRO A 138 -3.62 20.01 5.18
N ASP A 139 -3.51 21.11 5.93
CA ASP A 139 -2.80 21.14 7.22
C ASP A 139 -3.47 20.24 8.27
N GLN A 140 -4.81 20.21 8.31
CA GLN A 140 -5.57 19.36 9.22
C GLN A 140 -5.43 17.89 8.86
N ILE A 141 -5.48 17.53 7.56
CA ILE A 141 -5.25 16.16 7.09
C ILE A 141 -3.88 15.69 7.55
N ARG A 142 -2.84 16.46 7.21
CA ARG A 142 -1.45 16.10 7.49
C ARG A 142 -1.17 15.99 8.98
N SER A 143 -1.64 16.96 9.78
CA SER A 143 -1.41 16.97 11.22
C SER A 143 -2.18 15.86 11.94
N THR A 144 -3.40 15.52 11.50
CA THR A 144 -4.18 14.42 12.06
C THR A 144 -3.55 13.07 11.76
N ALA A 145 -3.15 12.83 10.49
CA ALA A 145 -2.45 11.59 10.12
C ALA A 145 -1.11 11.45 10.87
N ALA A 146 -0.35 12.55 11.01
CA ALA A 146 0.90 12.54 11.78
C ALA A 146 0.67 12.24 13.26
N ALA A 147 -0.35 12.85 13.87
CA ALA A 147 -0.71 12.61 15.27
C ALA A 147 -1.15 11.16 15.50
N LEU A 148 -1.96 10.60 14.60
CA LEU A 148 -2.39 9.21 14.65
C LEU A 148 -1.20 8.24 14.62
N ARG A 149 -0.24 8.46 13.72
CA ARG A 149 0.97 7.63 13.60
C ARG A 149 1.88 7.77 14.81
N ALA A 150 2.03 8.98 15.34
CA ALA A 150 2.83 9.25 16.54
C ALA A 150 2.19 8.67 17.82
N ALA A 151 0.89 8.41 17.82
CA ALA A 151 0.22 7.73 18.93
C ALA A 151 0.51 6.22 18.97
N GLN A 152 1.10 5.66 17.91
CA GLN A 152 1.51 4.26 17.87
C GLN A 152 2.92 4.09 18.46
N PRO A 153 3.22 2.94 19.08
CA PRO A 153 4.57 2.65 19.54
C PRO A 153 5.62 2.77 18.42
N ASP A 154 6.71 3.51 18.69
CA ASP A 154 7.77 3.78 17.70
C ASP A 154 8.36 2.51 17.07
N TRP A 155 8.41 1.41 17.84
CA TRP A 155 8.95 0.13 17.36
C TRP A 155 8.21 -0.41 16.14
N ILE A 156 6.93 -0.06 15.94
CA ILE A 156 6.16 -0.47 14.76
C ILE A 156 6.81 0.11 13.50
N TRP A 157 7.13 1.40 13.52
CA TRP A 157 7.74 2.08 12.38
C TRP A 157 9.17 1.61 12.14
N THR A 158 9.92 1.33 13.21
CA THR A 158 11.23 0.67 13.12
C THR A 158 11.12 -0.70 12.46
N ALA A 159 10.20 -1.56 12.92
CA ALA A 159 10.00 -2.89 12.37
C ALA A 159 9.56 -2.87 10.90
N VAL A 160 8.71 -1.93 10.50
CA VAL A 160 8.35 -1.71 9.08
C VAL A 160 9.59 -1.37 8.25
N GLY A 161 10.46 -0.50 8.76
CA GLY A 161 11.72 -0.14 8.11
C GLY A 161 12.67 -1.33 7.97
N GLU A 162 12.89 -2.07 9.05
CA GLU A 162 13.74 -3.27 9.07
C GLU A 162 13.22 -4.35 8.12
N LEU A 163 11.90 -4.59 8.10
CA LEU A 163 11.29 -5.55 7.18
C LEU A 163 11.50 -5.13 5.73
N LYS A 164 11.26 -3.86 5.38
CA LYS A 164 11.52 -3.32 4.04
C LYS A 164 12.98 -3.53 3.62
N ASP A 165 13.92 -3.30 4.51
CA ASP A 165 15.35 -3.45 4.21
C ASP A 165 15.74 -4.92 4.01
N LYS A 166 15.18 -5.84 4.82
CA LYS A 166 15.33 -7.29 4.62
C LYS A 166 14.76 -7.74 3.27
N ILE A 167 13.57 -7.27 2.91
CA ILE A 167 12.96 -7.59 1.60
C ILE A 167 13.87 -7.15 0.46
N ARG A 168 14.41 -5.93 0.54
CA ARG A 168 15.34 -5.40 -0.46
C ARG A 168 16.64 -6.21 -0.54
N ALA A 169 17.15 -6.69 0.60
CA ALA A 169 18.36 -7.51 0.66
C ALA A 169 18.13 -8.96 0.21
N GLY A 170 16.88 -9.42 0.15
CA GLY A 170 16.55 -10.83 -0.06
C GLY A 170 16.82 -11.69 1.19
N ASP A 171 16.79 -11.08 2.37
CA ASP A 171 16.98 -11.78 3.64
C ASP A 171 15.72 -12.54 4.06
N PRO A 172 15.84 -13.71 4.70
CA PRO A 172 14.70 -14.40 5.29
C PRO A 172 13.98 -13.54 6.33
N ILE A 173 12.65 -13.51 6.28
CA ILE A 173 11.81 -12.61 7.09
C ILE A 173 11.06 -13.32 8.23
N ALA A 174 10.45 -14.48 7.97
CA ALA A 174 9.66 -15.26 8.92
C ALA A 174 9.32 -16.63 8.32
N ASP A 175 8.82 -17.53 9.16
CA ASP A 175 8.11 -18.76 8.76
C ASP A 175 6.70 -18.37 8.24
N LEU A 176 6.57 -18.28 6.92
CA LEU A 176 5.40 -17.76 6.22
C LEU A 176 4.32 -18.83 5.98
N ASP A 177 4.69 -20.10 5.91
CA ASP A 177 3.77 -21.21 5.65
C ASP A 177 3.57 -22.16 6.84
N GLY A 178 4.31 -21.96 7.93
CA GLY A 178 4.18 -22.68 9.19
C GLY A 178 4.97 -23.99 9.24
N ASP A 179 5.91 -24.22 8.33
CA ASP A 179 6.72 -25.44 8.27
C ASP A 179 7.97 -25.41 9.18
N GLY A 180 8.27 -24.24 9.75
CA GLY A 180 9.39 -24.01 10.66
C GLY A 180 10.68 -23.55 10.00
N GLU A 181 10.71 -23.40 8.68
CA GLU A 181 11.80 -22.74 7.95
C GLU A 181 11.57 -21.22 7.87
N LEU A 182 12.60 -20.48 7.46
CA LEU A 182 12.47 -19.03 7.27
C LEU A 182 12.48 -18.71 5.78
N GLU A 183 11.43 -18.06 5.30
CA GLU A 183 11.30 -17.68 3.90
C GLU A 183 11.64 -16.21 3.71
N THR A 184 12.14 -15.90 2.52
CA THR A 184 12.12 -14.53 2.00
C THR A 184 10.71 -14.17 1.56
N VAL A 185 10.41 -12.89 1.32
CA VAL A 185 9.12 -12.52 0.72
C VAL A 185 8.98 -13.26 -0.62
N PRO A 186 7.92 -14.07 -0.81
CA PRO A 186 7.76 -14.85 -2.01
C PRO A 186 7.68 -13.96 -3.23
N ALA A 187 8.63 -14.14 -4.14
CA ALA A 187 8.58 -13.59 -5.47
C ALA A 187 8.52 -14.77 -6.45
N ALA A 188 7.32 -15.04 -6.99
CA ALA A 188 7.11 -16.11 -7.94
C ALA A 188 7.68 -15.74 -9.33
N THR A 189 9.01 -15.72 -9.42
CA THR A 189 9.77 -15.35 -10.62
C THR A 189 10.06 -16.53 -11.53
N THR A 190 9.75 -17.75 -11.09
CA THR A 190 9.83 -18.98 -11.89
C THR A 190 8.45 -19.57 -12.12
N GLN A 191 8.29 -20.30 -13.23
CA GLN A 191 7.02 -20.96 -13.54
C GLN A 191 6.64 -21.98 -12.44
N ASP A 192 7.62 -22.74 -11.94
CA ASP A 192 7.40 -23.70 -10.85
C ASP A 192 6.91 -23.02 -9.56
N ALA A 193 7.47 -21.86 -9.21
CA ALA A 193 7.00 -21.10 -8.04
C ALA A 193 5.58 -20.57 -8.26
N VAL A 194 5.27 -20.06 -9.46
CA VAL A 194 3.91 -19.63 -9.81
C VAL A 194 2.93 -20.79 -9.72
N ASP A 195 3.28 -21.96 -10.26
CA ASP A 195 2.42 -23.15 -10.29
C ASP A 195 2.21 -23.72 -8.88
N SER A 196 3.25 -23.70 -8.02
CA SER A 196 3.14 -24.07 -6.61
C SER A 196 2.11 -23.20 -5.88
N TRP A 197 2.23 -21.88 -5.98
CA TRP A 197 1.30 -20.95 -5.32
C TRP A 197 -0.13 -21.05 -5.88
N ARG A 198 -0.30 -21.25 -7.19
CA ARG A 198 -1.62 -21.50 -7.80
C ARG A 198 -2.25 -22.80 -7.31
N ALA A 199 -1.48 -23.86 -7.14
CA ALA A 199 -2.00 -25.13 -6.62
C ALA A 199 -2.56 -24.99 -5.20
N ILE A 200 -1.99 -24.08 -4.39
CA ILE A 200 -2.45 -23.79 -3.03
C ILE A 200 -3.72 -22.92 -3.03
N PHE A 201 -3.76 -21.86 -3.86
CA PHE A 201 -4.79 -20.81 -3.77
C PHE A 201 -5.88 -20.82 -4.85
N GLY A 202 -5.73 -21.58 -5.94
CA GLY A 202 -6.70 -21.72 -7.04
C GLY A 202 -6.29 -21.07 -8.35
#